data_AF-A0A264VLX9-F1
#
_entry.id   AF-A0A264VLX9-F1
#
_cell.length_a   1.000
_cell.length_b   1.000
_cell.length_c   1.000
_cell.angle_alpha   90.00
_cell.angle_beta   90.00
_cell.angle_gamma   90.00
#
_symmetry.space_group_name_H-M   'P 1'
#
loop_
_entity.id
_entity.type
_entity.pdbx_description
1 polymer ?
#
loop_
_entity_poly.entity_id
_entity_poly.type
_entity_poly.pdbx_seq_one_letter_code
_entity_poly.pdbx_strand_id
1 'polypeptide(L)'
;MEVKSFFSPVRKAIDALSSIKTNEVLRERLVFINEQIDVLQKAHESAIKEIAELKVKNAELEKEVAANRVKDEFIFHHTAAFRKIPSGGYARSAYCPNCFKAVGSFFNDMPFHCDTCGWSSDFLGRELNKVIDSIPD
;
A
#
# COMPACT_ATOMS: atom_id res chain seq x y z
N MET A 1 8.17 20.21 -9.31
CA MET A 1 7.88 21.65 -9.17
C MET A 1 8.62 22.14 -7.94
N GLU A 2 9.68 22.93 -8.11
CA GLU A 2 10.61 23.24 -7.00
C GLU A 2 9.97 24.15 -5.95
N VAL A 3 10.05 23.73 -4.69
CA VAL A 3 9.64 24.49 -3.49
C VAL A 3 10.23 25.91 -3.48
N LYS A 4 11.41 26.11 -4.09
CA LYS A 4 12.10 27.41 -4.23
C LYS A 4 11.33 28.45 -5.04
N SER A 5 10.49 28.03 -5.99
CA SER A 5 9.66 28.93 -6.80
C SER A 5 8.59 29.63 -5.96
N PHE A 6 8.04 28.93 -4.96
CA PHE A 6 6.95 29.46 -4.12
C PHE A 6 7.41 30.48 -3.07
N PHE A 7 8.65 30.40 -2.61
CA PHE A 7 9.18 31.32 -1.59
C PHE A 7 9.84 32.58 -2.19
N SER A 8 10.08 32.60 -3.51
CA SER A 8 10.68 33.75 -4.20
C SER A 8 9.87 35.06 -4.05
N PRO A 9 8.53 35.06 -4.17
CA PRO A 9 7.72 36.25 -3.99
C PRO A 9 7.74 36.77 -2.54
N VAL A 10 7.65 35.85 -1.57
CA VAL A 10 7.67 36.18 -0.13
C VAL A 10 9.01 36.80 0.26
N ARG A 11 10.12 36.25 -0.23
CA ARG A 11 11.46 36.79 0.02
C ARG A 11 11.66 38.19 -0.57
N LYS A 12 11.20 38.40 -1.81
CA LYS A 12 11.22 39.74 -2.44
C LYS A 12 10.37 40.77 -1.68
N ALA A 13 9.23 40.34 -1.09
CA ALA A 13 8.39 41.21 -0.29
C ALA A 13 9.07 41.65 1.02
N ILE A 14 9.78 40.73 1.68
CA ILE A 14 10.58 40.99 2.90
C ILE A 14 11.74 41.94 2.60
N ASP A 15 12.50 41.70 1.53
CA ASP A 15 13.65 42.56 1.18
C ASP A 15 13.21 44.00 0.90
N ALA A 16 12.06 44.18 0.23
CA ALA A 16 11.54 45.51 -0.06
C ALA A 16 10.83 46.21 1.12
N LEU A 17 10.47 45.48 2.21
CA LEU A 17 9.97 46.09 3.45
C LEU A 17 11.08 46.81 4.22
N SER A 18 12.32 46.33 4.10
CA SER A 18 13.49 46.95 4.76
C SER A 18 13.82 48.36 4.23
N SER A 19 13.27 48.75 3.07
CA SER A 19 13.63 49.95 2.32
C SER A 19 12.59 51.09 2.29
N ILE A 20 11.44 51.00 2.97
CA ILE A 20 10.29 51.91 2.77
C ILE A 20 9.97 52.77 4.02
N LYS A 21 9.79 54.09 3.84
CA LYS A 21 9.62 55.10 4.92
C LYS A 21 8.18 55.57 5.22
N THR A 22 7.15 55.12 4.51
CA THR A 22 5.77 55.66 4.65
C THR A 22 4.75 54.60 5.12
N ASN A 23 3.97 54.95 6.15
CA ASN A 23 2.98 54.07 6.82
C ASN A 23 1.93 53.46 5.89
N GLU A 24 1.48 54.17 4.84
CA GLU A 24 0.49 53.67 3.87
C GLU A 24 0.98 52.42 3.12
N VAL A 25 2.22 52.45 2.64
CA VAL A 25 2.81 51.36 1.84
C VAL A 25 3.07 50.12 2.71
N LEU A 26 3.37 50.32 4.00
CA LEU A 26 3.47 49.22 4.96
C LEU A 26 2.11 48.56 5.19
N ARG A 27 1.01 49.32 5.25
CA ARG A 27 -0.35 48.77 5.41
C ARG A 27 -0.77 47.94 4.21
N GLU A 28 -0.58 48.46 2.99
CA GLU A 28 -0.91 47.72 1.76
C GLU A 28 -0.15 46.39 1.67
N ARG A 29 1.13 46.39 2.07
CA ARG A 29 1.95 45.17 2.09
C ARG A 29 1.54 44.19 3.18
N LEU A 30 1.12 44.67 4.35
CA LEU A 30 0.57 43.80 5.39
C LEU A 30 -0.72 43.12 4.92
N VAL A 31 -1.60 43.85 4.22
CA VAL A 31 -2.81 43.27 3.61
C VAL A 31 -2.42 42.19 2.59
N PHE A 32 -1.51 42.50 1.67
CA PHE A 32 -1.02 41.54 0.67
C PHE A 32 -0.38 40.28 1.30
N ILE A 33 0.41 40.43 2.37
CA ILE A 33 1.01 39.30 3.09
C ILE A 33 -0.08 38.44 3.74
N ASN A 34 -1.09 39.06 4.35
CA ASN A 34 -2.20 38.31 4.96
C ASN A 34 -3.00 37.55 3.91
N GLU A 35 -3.25 38.13 2.74
CA GLU A 35 -3.90 37.45 1.61
C GLU A 35 -3.06 36.25 1.14
N GLN A 36 -1.75 36.39 1.03
CA GLN A 36 -0.84 35.29 0.68
C GLN A 36 -0.86 34.17 1.73
N ILE A 37 -0.91 34.52 3.02
CA ILE A 37 -1.01 33.55 4.12
C ILE A 37 -2.33 32.78 4.03
N ASP A 38 -3.45 33.45 3.78
CA ASP A 38 -4.77 32.82 3.64
C ASP A 38 -4.80 31.84 2.46
N VAL A 39 -4.24 32.24 1.31
CA VAL A 39 -4.10 31.35 0.14
C VAL A 39 -3.26 30.12 0.48
N LEU A 40 -2.13 30.30 1.17
CA LEU A 40 -1.26 29.20 1.57
C LEU A 40 -1.93 28.25 2.58
N GLN A 41 -2.68 28.79 3.54
CA GLN A 41 -3.43 27.99 4.51
C GLN A 41 -4.48 27.14 3.80
N LYS A 42 -5.28 27.74 2.91
CA LYS A 42 -6.30 27.00 2.13
C LYS A 42 -5.69 25.93 1.23
N ALA A 43 -4.58 26.24 0.56
CA ALA A 43 -3.87 25.27 -0.27
C ALA A 43 -3.32 24.11 0.57
N HIS A 44 -2.79 24.41 1.76
CA HIS A 44 -2.29 23.40 2.69
C HIS A 44 -3.40 22.49 3.22
N GLU A 45 -4.53 23.05 3.63
CA GLU A 45 -5.71 22.28 4.06
C GLU A 45 -6.25 21.38 2.94
N SER A 46 -6.34 21.91 1.71
CA SER A 46 -6.74 21.12 0.53
C SER A 46 -5.76 19.97 0.26
N ALA A 47 -4.45 20.22 0.33
CA ALA A 47 -3.42 19.21 0.11
C ALA A 47 -3.46 18.11 1.20
N ILE A 48 -3.67 18.48 2.47
CA ILE A 48 -3.83 17.49 3.55
C ILE A 48 -5.03 16.59 3.28
N LYS A 49 -6.16 17.17 2.87
CA LYS A 49 -7.37 16.41 2.56
C LYS A 49 -7.14 15.44 1.40
N GLU A 50 -6.51 15.89 0.32
CA GLU A 50 -6.20 15.06 -0.84
C GLU A 50 -5.23 13.92 -0.46
N ILE A 51 -4.19 14.21 0.35
CA ILE A 51 -3.27 13.18 0.85
C ILE A 51 -4.02 12.12 1.68
N ALA A 52 -4.95 12.54 2.54
CA ALA A 52 -5.74 11.62 3.34
C ALA A 52 -6.62 10.71 2.45
N GLU A 53 -7.32 11.28 1.48
CA GLU A 53 -8.15 10.53 0.52
C GLU A 53 -7.32 9.55 -0.33
N LEU A 54 -6.16 9.98 -0.82
CA LEU A 54 -5.26 9.13 -1.60
C LEU A 54 -4.69 7.98 -0.77
N LYS A 55 -4.36 8.22 0.51
CA LYS A 55 -3.90 7.15 1.41
C LYS A 55 -4.98 6.08 1.64
N VAL A 56 -6.24 6.49 1.79
CA VAL A 56 -7.37 5.56 1.92
C VAL A 56 -7.52 4.73 0.65
N LYS A 57 -7.56 5.38 -0.52
CA LYS A 57 -7.67 4.69 -1.82
C LYS A 57 -6.51 3.74 -2.09
N ASN A 58 -5.27 4.14 -1.78
CA ASN A 58 -4.12 3.27 -1.95
C ASN A 58 -4.22 2.03 -1.05
N ALA A 59 -4.64 2.18 0.20
CA ALA A 59 -4.82 1.05 1.10
C ALA A 59 -5.94 0.09 0.63
N GLU A 60 -7.00 0.60 0.00
CA GLU A 60 -8.05 -0.20 -0.63
C GLU A 60 -7.53 -0.95 -1.87
N LEU A 61 -6.86 -0.26 -2.78
CA LEU A 61 -6.29 -0.86 -3.98
C LEU A 61 -5.21 -1.90 -3.67
N GLU A 62 -4.38 -1.67 -2.65
CA GLU A 62 -3.41 -2.67 -2.18
C GLU A 62 -4.10 -3.95 -1.70
N LYS A 63 -5.24 -3.84 -0.99
CA LYS A 63 -6.05 -4.99 -0.58
C LYS A 63 -6.66 -5.70 -1.78
N GLU A 64 -7.19 -4.97 -2.75
CA GLU A 64 -7.78 -5.55 -3.96
C GLU A 64 -6.73 -6.25 -4.84
N VAL A 65 -5.57 -5.64 -5.03
CA VAL A 65 -4.45 -6.23 -5.78
C VAL A 65 -3.95 -7.49 -5.08
N ALA A 66 -3.79 -7.47 -3.75
CA ALA A 66 -3.42 -8.66 -3.00
C ALA A 66 -4.47 -9.77 -3.15
N ALA A 67 -5.76 -9.43 -3.06
CA ALA A 67 -6.85 -10.39 -3.21
C ALA A 67 -6.93 -10.99 -4.63
N ASN A 68 -6.69 -10.20 -5.67
CA ASN A 68 -6.74 -10.67 -7.05
C ASN A 68 -5.52 -11.51 -7.43
N ARG A 69 -4.30 -11.12 -7.01
CA ARG A 69 -3.08 -11.92 -7.25
C ARG A 69 -3.20 -13.33 -6.68
N VAL A 70 -3.84 -13.45 -5.52
CA VAL A 70 -4.13 -14.75 -4.90
C VAL A 70 -5.01 -15.62 -5.80
N LYS A 71 -6.08 -15.06 -6.37
CA LYS A 71 -7.03 -15.83 -7.21
C LYS A 71 -6.41 -16.30 -8.53
N ASP A 72 -5.52 -15.50 -9.10
CA ASP A 72 -4.89 -15.83 -10.38
C ASP A 72 -3.77 -16.86 -10.20
N GLU A 73 -2.93 -16.68 -9.17
CA GLU A 73 -1.74 -17.50 -8.94
C GLU A 73 -2.01 -18.78 -8.14
N PHE A 74 -3.07 -18.85 -7.34
CA PHE A 74 -3.36 -19.98 -6.48
C PHE A 74 -4.74 -20.60 -6.74
N ILE A 75 -4.81 -21.91 -6.59
CA ILE A 75 -6.07 -22.64 -6.43
C ILE A 75 -6.18 -23.12 -4.99
N PHE A 76 -7.40 -23.10 -4.46
CA PHE A 76 -7.67 -23.66 -3.14
C PHE A 76 -8.23 -25.07 -3.31
N HIS A 77 -7.59 -26.04 -2.68
CA HIS A 77 -7.99 -27.45 -2.73
C HIS A 77 -7.63 -28.12 -1.41
N HIS A 78 -8.50 -29.00 -0.88
CA HIS A 78 -8.29 -29.66 0.42
C HIS A 78 -7.79 -28.69 1.50
N THR A 79 -8.53 -27.61 1.73
CA THR A 79 -8.23 -26.55 2.74
C THR A 79 -6.89 -25.82 2.59
N ALA A 80 -6.04 -26.15 1.61
CA ALA A 80 -4.75 -25.53 1.34
C ALA A 80 -4.76 -24.73 0.04
N ALA A 81 -3.75 -23.89 -0.16
CA ALA A 81 -3.51 -23.19 -1.42
C ALA A 81 -2.39 -23.88 -2.21
N PHE A 82 -2.53 -23.96 -3.53
CA PHE A 82 -1.53 -24.51 -4.44
C PHE A 82 -1.24 -23.51 -5.56
N ARG A 83 0.04 -23.20 -5.76
CA ARG A 83 0.47 -22.20 -6.74
C ARG A 83 0.52 -22.81 -8.14
N LYS A 84 -0.06 -22.14 -9.14
CA LYS A 84 0.05 -22.49 -10.56
C LYS A 84 1.49 -22.26 -11.06
N ILE A 85 2.01 -23.17 -11.87
CA ILE A 85 3.32 -23.02 -12.53
C ILE A 85 3.11 -22.48 -13.94
N PRO A 86 3.96 -21.55 -14.44
CA PRO A 86 3.84 -21.04 -15.81
C PRO A 86 3.90 -22.11 -16.92
N SER A 87 4.55 -23.25 -16.65
CA SER A 87 4.62 -24.40 -17.58
C SER A 87 3.37 -25.28 -17.57
N GLY A 88 2.33 -24.91 -16.81
CA GLY A 88 1.17 -25.76 -16.52
C GLY A 88 1.34 -26.56 -15.23
N GLY A 89 0.19 -26.95 -14.65
CA GLY A 89 0.12 -27.68 -13.38
C GLY A 89 0.41 -26.82 -12.14
N TYR A 90 0.71 -27.49 -11.03
CA TYR A 90 0.84 -26.88 -9.72
C TYR A 90 2.19 -27.18 -9.05
N ALA A 91 2.69 -26.23 -8.26
CA ALA A 91 3.88 -26.42 -7.44
C ALA A 91 3.67 -27.58 -6.48
N ARG A 92 4.67 -28.46 -6.34
CA ARG A 92 4.69 -29.57 -5.39
C ARG A 92 4.93 -29.11 -3.96
N SER A 93 4.10 -28.18 -3.49
CA SER A 93 4.18 -27.57 -2.17
C SER A 93 2.81 -27.07 -1.77
N ALA A 94 2.40 -27.35 -0.53
CA ALA A 94 1.23 -26.74 0.06
C ALA A 94 1.57 -25.31 0.52
N TYR A 95 0.64 -24.40 0.31
CA TYR A 95 0.70 -23.04 0.82
C TYR A 95 -0.44 -22.82 1.81
N CYS A 96 -0.17 -22.01 2.85
CA CYS A 96 -1.21 -21.59 3.78
C CYS A 96 -2.27 -20.76 3.04
N PRO A 97 -3.57 -21.08 3.14
CA PRO A 97 -4.63 -20.35 2.45
C PRO A 97 -4.83 -18.92 3.00
N ASN A 98 -4.33 -18.63 4.20
CA ASN A 98 -4.47 -17.33 4.83
C ASN A 98 -3.23 -16.44 4.61
N CYS A 99 -2.05 -17.04 4.52
CA CYS A 99 -0.77 -16.31 4.45
C CYS A 99 -0.07 -16.39 3.09
N PHE A 100 -0.50 -17.31 2.20
CA PHE A 100 0.12 -17.59 0.89
C PHE A 100 1.62 -17.86 0.94
N LYS A 101 2.11 -18.33 2.09
CA LYS A 101 3.48 -18.79 2.29
C LYS A 101 3.53 -20.30 2.16
N ALA A 102 4.59 -20.80 1.54
CA ALA A 102 4.85 -22.24 1.51
C ALA A 102 4.99 -22.75 2.94
N VAL A 103 4.37 -23.88 3.21
CA VAL A 103 4.36 -24.51 4.53
C VAL A 103 4.89 -25.93 4.41
N GLY A 104 5.48 -26.41 5.49
CA GLY A 104 5.99 -27.77 5.59
C GLY A 104 5.09 -28.64 6.47
N SER A 105 5.30 -29.94 6.36
CA SER A 105 4.92 -30.88 7.40
C SER A 105 6.20 -31.36 8.07
N PHE A 106 6.27 -31.26 9.41
CA PHE A 106 7.46 -31.64 10.18
C PHE A 106 7.81 -33.12 10.03
N PHE A 107 6.80 -33.97 9.84
CA PHE A 107 6.95 -35.40 9.57
C PHE A 107 5.89 -35.82 8.55
N ASN A 108 6.18 -36.83 7.71
CA ASN A 108 5.24 -37.27 6.67
C ASN A 108 3.84 -37.69 7.19
N ASP A 109 3.73 -38.00 8.48
CA ASP A 109 2.49 -38.41 9.15
C ASP A 109 1.79 -37.25 9.88
N MET A 110 2.28 -36.02 9.73
CA MET A 110 1.65 -34.82 10.27
C MET A 110 1.00 -33.98 9.17
N PRO A 111 -0.05 -33.21 9.49
CA PRO A 111 -0.57 -32.17 8.62
C PRO A 111 0.46 -31.09 8.31
N PHE A 112 0.25 -30.37 7.23
CA PHE A 112 0.93 -29.09 6.99
C PHE A 112 0.42 -28.07 7.98
N HIS A 113 1.32 -27.24 8.50
CA HIS A 113 0.99 -26.23 9.50
C HIS A 113 1.60 -24.87 9.16
N CYS A 114 0.90 -23.79 9.49
CA CYS A 114 1.37 -22.43 9.34
C CYS A 114 1.65 -21.78 10.71
N ASP A 115 2.92 -21.61 11.06
CA ASP A 115 3.33 -20.99 12.33
C ASP A 115 2.87 -19.53 12.48
N THR A 116 2.56 -18.84 11.37
CA THR A 116 2.14 -17.43 11.39
C THR A 116 0.67 -17.25 11.81
N CYS A 117 -0.23 -18.13 11.35
CA CYS A 117 -1.68 -17.96 11.58
C CYS A 117 -2.36 -19.17 12.22
N GLY A 118 -1.61 -20.24 12.52
CA GLY A 118 -2.12 -21.44 13.18
C GLY A 118 -2.92 -22.38 12.28
N TRP A 119 -3.07 -22.10 10.99
CA TRP A 119 -3.77 -22.99 10.06
C TRP A 119 -3.10 -24.37 9.97
N SER A 120 -3.90 -25.41 9.82
CA SER A 120 -3.48 -26.79 9.59
C SER A 120 -4.27 -27.39 8.42
N SER A 121 -3.62 -28.18 7.55
CA SER A 121 -4.30 -28.91 6.49
C SER A 121 -5.15 -30.06 7.03
N ASP A 122 -6.10 -30.52 6.20
CA ASP A 122 -6.90 -31.74 6.39
C ASP A 122 -6.20 -33.01 5.87
N PHE A 123 -5.06 -32.87 5.18
CA PHE A 123 -4.24 -33.97 4.66
C PHE A 123 -2.83 -33.97 5.27
N LEU A 124 -2.16 -35.12 5.23
CA LEU A 124 -0.82 -35.34 5.77
C LEU A 124 0.29 -35.12 4.73
N GLY A 125 1.53 -34.96 5.20
CA GLY A 125 2.71 -34.82 4.33
C GLY A 125 2.82 -35.91 3.26
N ARG A 126 2.58 -37.18 3.63
CA ARG A 126 2.60 -38.33 2.71
C ARG A 126 1.51 -38.31 1.64
N GLU A 127 0.47 -37.51 1.82
CA GLU A 127 -0.68 -37.42 0.92
C GLU A 127 -0.55 -36.28 -0.08
N LEU A 128 0.44 -35.39 0.07
CA LEU A 128 0.63 -34.19 -0.74
C LEU A 128 0.54 -34.47 -2.25
N ASN A 129 1.27 -35.47 -2.75
CA ASN A 129 1.26 -35.79 -4.18
C ASN A 129 -0.13 -36.21 -4.66
N LYS A 130 -0.83 -37.06 -3.89
CA LYS A 130 -2.20 -37.49 -4.24
C LYS A 130 -3.20 -36.33 -4.25
N VAL A 131 -3.02 -35.38 -3.33
CA VAL A 131 -3.85 -34.17 -3.25
C VAL A 131 -3.61 -33.25 -4.43
N ILE A 132 -2.35 -33.07 -4.85
CA ILE A 132 -2.02 -32.24 -6.01
C ILE A 132 -2.53 -32.89 -7.31
N ASP A 133 -2.34 -34.19 -7.45
CA ASP A 133 -2.79 -34.93 -8.64
C ASP A 133 -4.33 -35.00 -8.75
N SER A 134 -5.07 -34.66 -7.69
CA SER A 134 -6.54 -34.59 -7.69
C SER A 134 -7.09 -33.19 -7.97
N ILE A 135 -6.22 -32.19 -8.16
CA ILE A 135 -6.63 -30.84 -8.55
C ILE A 135 -7.11 -30.88 -10.01
N PRO A 136 -8.35 -30.46 -10.33
CA PRO A 136 -8.83 -30.37 -11.70
C PRO A 136 -8.00 -29.38 -12.53
N ASP A 137 -7.77 -29.70 -13.80
CA ASP A 137 -7.12 -28.81 -14.78
C ASP A 137 -7.88 -27.48 -15.00
#